data_AF-A0A1S3L4N0-F1
#
_entry.id   AF-A0A1S3L4N0-F1
#
_cell.length_a   1.000
_cell.length_b   1.000
_cell.length_c   1.000
_cell.angle_alpha   90.00
_cell.angle_beta   90.00
_cell.angle_gamma   90.00
#
_symmetry.space_group_name_H-M   'P 1'
#
loop_
_entity.id
_entity.type
_entity.pdbx_description
1 polymer ?
#
loop_
_entity_poly.entity_id
_entity_poly.type
_entity_poly.pdbx_seq_one_letter_code
_entity_poly.pdbx_strand_id
1 'polypeptide(L)'
;MVSVLQPVLPVLPVLPVLPVLPVLPVLPVLPVLPVLPVLPVLFLCTLNGLCVAACPACDGIKDCPNGLDERNCDCGLRQFTSRVVGGVNATEGEWPWQVSLQIGGRHVCGGALVSSQWVVSAAHCFYDDRLSPRAWTVYLGKFLLNRSSQMEDAIRVQQILPHQYYDDETHDYDLALLRLERPAAPGTLAQPACLPSPTHQQEPELLCWVTGWGALREGGTPSNVLQKVDVRLVSEEACFRSYGYMVTPRMLCAGYRSGEKDACQGDSGGPLVCQENSGRWFLAGVVSWGKGCGRADYYGVYTRVTKLTGWIKEHISGPG
;
A
#
# COMPACT_ATOMS: atom_id res chain seq x y z
N MET A 1 79.83 -40.04 -21.65
CA MET A 1 79.14 -41.14 -20.95
C MET A 1 77.65 -40.89 -21.06
N VAL A 2 77.01 -41.56 -22.01
CA VAL A 2 75.58 -41.47 -22.29
C VAL A 2 74.89 -42.44 -21.35
N SER A 3 74.08 -41.95 -20.41
CA SER A 3 73.21 -42.79 -19.59
C SER A 3 71.77 -42.54 -20.06
N VAL A 4 71.29 -43.46 -20.89
CA VAL A 4 69.91 -43.53 -21.37
C VAL A 4 69.05 -43.99 -20.19
N LEU A 5 68.24 -43.10 -19.60
CA LEU A 5 67.13 -43.50 -18.74
C LEU A 5 65.87 -43.64 -19.59
N GLN A 6 65.31 -44.84 -19.57
CA GLN A 6 64.04 -45.20 -20.22
C GLN A 6 62.87 -44.39 -19.62
N PRO A 7 61.85 -44.05 -20.42
CA PRO A 7 60.64 -43.44 -19.91
C PRO A 7 59.79 -44.49 -19.19
N VAL A 8 59.61 -44.32 -17.88
CA VAL A 8 58.63 -45.06 -17.08
C VAL A 8 57.25 -44.49 -17.41
N LEU A 9 56.41 -45.27 -18.10
CA LEU A 9 55.00 -44.91 -18.27
C LEU A 9 54.30 -44.87 -16.90
N PRO A 10 53.50 -43.83 -16.60
CA PRO A 10 52.68 -43.84 -15.39
C PRO A 10 51.58 -44.89 -15.53
N VAL A 11 51.59 -45.86 -14.62
CA VAL A 11 50.52 -46.83 -14.40
C VAL A 11 49.28 -46.04 -13.98
N LEU A 12 48.22 -46.05 -14.81
CA LEU A 12 46.93 -45.48 -14.41
C LEU A 12 46.41 -46.22 -13.16
N PRO A 13 45.93 -45.50 -12.13
CA PRO A 13 45.32 -46.15 -10.99
C PRO A 13 44.05 -46.88 -11.44
N VAL A 14 43.97 -48.17 -11.14
CA VAL A 14 42.76 -48.97 -11.27
C VAL A 14 41.72 -48.35 -10.35
N LEU A 15 40.67 -47.76 -10.92
CA LEU A 15 39.54 -47.26 -10.15
C LEU A 15 38.92 -48.43 -9.36
N PRO A 16 38.67 -48.28 -8.05
CA PRO A 16 37.97 -49.30 -7.30
C PRO A 16 36.57 -49.46 -7.88
N VAL A 17 36.19 -50.70 -8.17
CA VAL A 17 34.83 -51.09 -8.50
C VAL A 17 33.97 -50.73 -7.30
N LEU A 18 33.14 -49.69 -7.43
CA LEU A 18 32.18 -49.31 -6.40
C LEU A 18 31.25 -50.51 -6.14
N PRO A 19 31.02 -50.90 -4.87
CA PRO A 19 30.04 -51.91 -4.56
C PRO A 19 28.66 -51.43 -5.02
N VAL A 20 27.96 -52.29 -5.75
CA VAL A 20 26.55 -52.09 -6.09
C VAL A 20 25.79 -52.00 -4.76
N LEU A 21 25.39 -50.79 -4.37
CA LEU A 21 24.55 -50.58 -3.21
C LEU A 21 23.24 -51.34 -3.40
N PRO A 22 22.77 -52.11 -2.41
CA PRO A 22 21.48 -52.76 -2.49
C PRO A 22 20.40 -51.69 -2.71
N VAL A 23 19.53 -51.93 -3.68
CA VAL A 23 18.33 -51.12 -3.90
C VAL A 23 17.53 -51.15 -2.61
N LEU A 24 17.53 -50.04 -1.87
CA LEU A 24 16.68 -49.89 -0.69
C LEU A 24 15.22 -50.06 -1.13
N PRO A 25 14.41 -50.85 -0.39
CA PRO A 25 12.99 -50.95 -0.69
C PRO A 25 12.38 -49.55 -0.64
N VAL A 26 11.62 -49.22 -1.68
CA VAL A 26 10.81 -48.00 -1.73
C VAL A 26 9.91 -48.02 -0.51
N LEU A 27 10.23 -47.16 0.47
CA LEU A 27 9.36 -46.93 1.63
C LEU A 27 7.99 -46.51 1.08
N PRO A 28 6.88 -47.10 1.58
CA PRO A 28 5.56 -46.66 1.18
C PRO A 28 5.45 -45.16 1.45
N VAL A 29 5.00 -44.42 0.45
CA VAL A 29 4.64 -43.01 0.58
C VAL A 29 3.69 -42.91 1.77
N LEU A 30 4.18 -42.36 2.89
CA LEU A 30 3.32 -42.03 4.02
C LEU A 30 2.18 -41.16 3.47
N PRO A 31 0.92 -41.47 3.79
CA PRO A 31 -0.19 -40.62 3.38
C PRO A 31 0.14 -39.20 3.82
N VAL A 32 0.04 -38.26 2.87
CA VAL A 32 0.13 -36.83 3.14
C VAL A 32 -0.80 -36.57 4.32
N LEU A 33 -0.22 -36.31 5.50
CA LEU A 33 -1.00 -35.86 6.64
C LEU A 33 -1.83 -34.69 6.15
N PRO A 34 -3.17 -34.68 6.35
CA PRO A 34 -3.98 -33.57 5.94
C PRO A 34 -3.33 -32.32 6.53
N VAL A 35 -3.09 -31.32 5.67
CA VAL A 35 -2.67 -29.98 6.09
C VAL A 35 -3.59 -29.61 7.24
N LEU A 36 -3.06 -29.62 8.46
CA LEU A 36 -3.80 -29.15 9.62
C LEU A 36 -4.30 -27.76 9.24
N PRO A 37 -5.62 -27.49 9.29
CA PRO A 37 -6.12 -26.18 8.97
C PRO A 37 -5.35 -25.20 9.83
N VAL A 38 -4.73 -24.22 9.18
CA VAL A 38 -4.05 -23.09 9.82
C VAL A 38 -4.98 -22.63 10.94
N LEU A 39 -4.55 -22.74 12.20
CA LEU A 39 -5.35 -22.27 13.33
C LEU A 39 -5.79 -20.83 12.98
N PRO A 40 -7.10 -20.52 12.97
CA PRO A 40 -7.53 -19.18 12.68
C PRO A 40 -6.92 -18.27 13.75
N VAL A 41 -6.24 -17.23 13.28
CA VAL A 41 -5.61 -16.21 14.11
C VAL A 41 -6.70 -15.60 15.01
N LEU A 42 -6.71 -16.00 16.28
CA LEU A 42 -7.65 -15.53 17.30
C LEU A 42 -7.30 -14.08 17.68
N PHE A 43 -8.24 -13.13 17.59
CA PHE A 43 -8.11 -11.84 18.30
C PHE A 43 -9.44 -11.29 18.85
N LEU A 44 -9.26 -10.47 19.90
CA LEU A 44 -10.17 -10.13 20.99
C LEU A 44 -11.46 -9.37 20.61
N CYS A 45 -12.59 -9.85 21.11
CA CYS A 45 -13.75 -9.03 21.48
C CYS A 45 -13.64 -8.61 22.95
N THR A 46 -13.49 -7.32 23.26
CA THR A 46 -13.63 -6.84 24.64
C THR A 46 -15.09 -6.68 25.03
N LEU A 47 -15.62 -7.72 25.71
CA LEU A 47 -16.25 -7.67 27.04
C LEU A 47 -16.96 -9.00 27.40
N ASN A 48 -17.13 -9.92 26.43
CA ASN A 48 -17.80 -11.21 26.65
C ASN A 48 -17.01 -12.46 26.20
N GLY A 49 -15.72 -12.33 25.85
CA GLY A 49 -14.85 -13.48 25.57
C GLY A 49 -15.16 -14.29 24.31
N LEU A 50 -16.04 -13.82 23.42
CA LEU A 50 -16.37 -14.49 22.15
C LEU A 50 -15.40 -14.05 21.04
N CYS A 51 -14.66 -14.97 20.42
CA CYS A 51 -13.84 -14.67 19.24
C CYS A 51 -14.63 -15.01 17.97
N VAL A 52 -14.90 -14.02 17.10
CA VAL A 52 -15.52 -14.24 15.79
C VAL A 52 -14.42 -14.31 14.74
N ALA A 53 -14.44 -15.34 13.89
CA ALA A 53 -13.49 -15.50 12.80
C ALA A 53 -13.83 -14.49 11.68
N ALA A 54 -12.97 -13.48 11.51
CA ALA A 54 -13.14 -12.32 10.63
C ALA A 54 -14.34 -11.42 11.00
N CYS A 55 -14.06 -10.18 11.46
CA CYS A 55 -15.02 -9.07 11.38
C CYS A 55 -14.54 -8.13 10.25
N PRO A 56 -15.01 -8.31 9.01
CA PRO A 56 -15.07 -7.22 8.02
C PRO A 56 -15.66 -5.96 8.65
N ALA A 57 -15.24 -4.78 8.19
CA ALA A 57 -15.76 -3.50 8.70
C ALA A 57 -16.62 -2.84 7.63
N CYS A 58 -17.80 -2.34 8.01
CA CYS A 58 -18.73 -1.63 7.13
C CYS A 58 -19.13 -2.44 5.89
N ASP A 59 -19.42 -3.72 6.07
CA ASP A 59 -19.91 -4.59 5.01
C ASP A 59 -21.44 -4.77 5.02
N GLY A 60 -22.12 -4.20 6.02
CA GLY A 60 -23.56 -4.25 6.20
C GLY A 60 -24.03 -5.47 6.98
N ILE A 61 -23.11 -6.34 7.41
CA ILE A 61 -23.36 -7.51 8.25
C ILE A 61 -22.82 -7.21 9.64
N LYS A 62 -23.59 -7.52 10.68
CA LYS A 62 -23.12 -7.39 12.07
C LYS A 62 -22.44 -8.69 12.47
N ASP A 63 -21.18 -8.84 12.07
CA ASP A 63 -20.31 -9.96 12.44
C ASP A 63 -19.86 -9.86 13.90
N CYS A 64 -19.65 -8.63 14.38
CA CYS A 64 -19.29 -8.38 15.76
C CYS A 64 -20.57 -8.28 16.65
N PRO A 65 -20.68 -9.00 17.80
CA PRO A 65 -21.92 -9.07 18.61
C PRO A 65 -22.47 -7.73 19.12
N ASN A 66 -21.63 -6.70 19.19
CA ASN A 66 -21.96 -5.33 19.60
C ASN A 66 -22.15 -4.38 18.40
N GLY A 67 -22.06 -4.90 17.18
CA GLY A 67 -22.16 -4.20 15.91
C GLY A 67 -21.09 -3.13 15.71
N LEU A 68 -19.91 -3.26 16.34
CA LEU A 68 -18.84 -2.26 16.25
C LEU A 68 -18.24 -2.15 14.84
N ASP A 69 -18.20 -3.26 14.12
CA ASP A 69 -17.88 -3.38 12.71
C ASP A 69 -18.74 -2.48 11.81
N GLU A 70 -19.98 -2.22 12.22
CA GLU A 70 -20.96 -1.41 11.48
C GLU A 70 -21.16 0.01 12.05
N ARG A 71 -20.30 0.45 12.99
CA ARG A 71 -20.35 1.83 13.51
C ARG A 71 -19.42 2.75 12.72
N ASN A 72 -19.85 4.00 12.56
CA ASN A 72 -19.07 5.07 11.92
C ASN A 72 -18.70 4.79 10.45
N CYS A 73 -19.64 4.19 9.70
CA CYS A 73 -19.49 3.88 8.28
C CYS A 73 -19.77 5.09 7.38
N ASP A 74 -19.36 6.29 7.78
CA ASP A 74 -19.47 7.52 6.98
C ASP A 74 -18.17 7.75 6.17
N CYS A 75 -17.63 6.67 5.59
CA CYS A 75 -16.38 6.65 4.84
C CYS A 75 -16.50 5.85 3.54
N GLY A 76 -15.56 6.06 2.61
CA GLY A 76 -15.42 5.24 1.40
C GLY A 76 -16.60 5.36 0.44
N LEU A 77 -17.40 6.41 0.57
CA LEU A 77 -18.56 6.68 -0.29
C LEU A 77 -18.14 7.52 -1.48
N ARG A 78 -18.47 7.03 -2.68
CA ARG A 78 -18.17 7.70 -3.94
C ARG A 78 -19.46 8.07 -4.64
N GLN A 79 -19.70 9.36 -4.83
CA GLN A 79 -20.97 9.87 -5.40
C GLN A 79 -21.12 9.61 -6.91
N PHE A 80 -20.01 9.37 -7.63
CA PHE A 80 -20.00 9.21 -9.08
C PHE A 80 -19.37 7.89 -9.51
N THR A 81 -20.14 6.96 -10.05
CA THR A 81 -19.62 5.74 -10.68
C THR A 81 -19.36 5.99 -12.16
N SER A 82 -18.10 5.94 -12.59
CA SER A 82 -17.76 5.89 -14.02
C SER A 82 -16.79 4.73 -14.25
N ARG A 83 -17.09 3.90 -15.26
CA ARG A 83 -16.26 2.76 -15.64
C ARG A 83 -15.20 3.26 -16.62
N VAL A 84 -13.93 3.29 -16.22
CA VAL A 84 -12.83 3.72 -17.11
C VAL A 84 -11.57 2.88 -16.90
N VAL A 85 -10.86 2.61 -17.99
CA VAL A 85 -9.65 1.78 -18.09
C VAL A 85 -8.51 2.64 -18.64
N GLY A 86 -7.37 2.65 -17.95
CA GLY A 86 -6.10 3.19 -18.46
C GLY A 86 -5.91 4.70 -18.30
N GLY A 87 -5.37 5.11 -17.13
CA GLY A 87 -4.74 6.42 -16.90
C GLY A 87 -5.44 7.61 -17.55
N VAL A 88 -6.53 8.10 -16.94
CA VAL A 88 -7.30 9.21 -17.48
C VAL A 88 -7.50 10.31 -16.44
N ASN A 89 -7.89 11.49 -16.92
CA ASN A 89 -8.43 12.53 -16.06
C ASN A 89 -9.56 11.93 -15.19
N ALA A 90 -9.49 12.21 -13.89
CA ALA A 90 -10.61 12.00 -13.00
C ALA A 90 -11.74 13.01 -13.33
N THR A 91 -12.92 12.76 -12.79
CA THR A 91 -13.99 13.76 -12.71
C THR A 91 -13.88 14.53 -11.39
N GLU A 92 -14.28 15.80 -11.37
CA GLU A 92 -14.37 16.57 -10.12
C GLU A 92 -15.27 15.85 -9.11
N GLY A 93 -14.77 15.65 -7.88
CA GLY A 93 -15.49 14.93 -6.82
C GLY A 93 -15.50 13.40 -6.94
N GLU A 94 -14.82 12.82 -7.95
CA GLU A 94 -14.78 11.36 -8.12
C GLU A 94 -14.01 10.65 -7.00
N TRP A 95 -12.97 11.27 -6.48
CA TRP A 95 -12.08 10.71 -5.45
C TRP A 95 -12.03 11.65 -4.24
N PRO A 96 -13.09 11.66 -3.41
CA PRO A 96 -13.33 12.71 -2.42
C PRO A 96 -12.34 12.69 -1.25
N TRP A 97 -11.62 11.59 -1.06
CA TRP A 97 -10.55 11.46 -0.06
C TRP A 97 -9.19 11.92 -0.57
N GLN A 98 -9.01 12.15 -1.88
CA GLN A 98 -7.74 12.59 -2.42
C GLN A 98 -7.39 13.98 -1.88
N VAL A 99 -6.14 14.11 -1.42
CA VAL A 99 -5.60 15.35 -0.87
C VAL A 99 -4.41 15.82 -1.69
N SER A 100 -4.28 17.13 -1.87
CA SER A 100 -3.05 17.76 -2.35
C SER A 100 -2.36 18.45 -1.17
N LEU A 101 -1.14 17.99 -0.85
CA LEU A 101 -0.28 18.62 0.16
C LEU A 101 0.62 19.64 -0.52
N GLN A 102 0.54 20.89 -0.07
CA GLN A 102 1.24 22.00 -0.72
C GLN A 102 2.10 22.81 0.24
N ILE A 103 3.24 23.27 -0.26
CA ILE A 103 4.11 24.26 0.37
C ILE A 103 4.17 25.48 -0.56
N GLY A 104 3.87 26.67 -0.06
CA GLY A 104 3.91 27.91 -0.86
C GLY A 104 2.99 27.88 -2.09
N GLY A 105 1.87 27.14 -2.03
CA GLY A 105 0.93 26.98 -3.15
C GLY A 105 1.40 26.02 -4.25
N ARG A 106 2.49 25.28 -4.03
CA ARG A 106 2.99 24.25 -4.94
C ARG A 106 2.72 22.87 -4.37
N HIS A 107 2.15 22.00 -5.20
CA HIS A 107 1.98 20.58 -4.88
C HIS A 107 3.33 19.88 -4.67
N VAL A 108 3.44 19.15 -3.56
CA VAL A 108 4.62 18.37 -3.17
C VAL A 108 4.29 16.88 -3.13
N CYS A 109 3.22 16.52 -2.41
CA CYS A 109 2.78 15.14 -2.22
C CYS A 109 1.26 15.03 -2.22
N GLY A 110 0.76 13.81 -2.43
CA GLY A 110 -0.61 13.43 -2.19
C GLY A 110 -0.89 13.06 -0.73
N GLY A 111 -2.15 12.73 -0.46
CA GLY A 111 -2.62 12.23 0.81
C GLY A 111 -4.03 11.65 0.69
N ALA A 112 -4.49 11.00 1.75
CA ALA A 112 -5.83 10.47 1.88
C ALA A 112 -6.50 11.00 3.15
N LEU A 113 -7.66 11.64 3.01
CA LEU A 113 -8.51 11.98 4.15
C LEU A 113 -9.08 10.67 4.73
N VAL A 114 -8.86 10.40 6.01
CA VAL A 114 -9.32 9.17 6.69
C VAL A 114 -10.29 9.44 7.85
N SER A 115 -10.43 10.69 8.24
CA SER A 115 -11.50 11.19 9.11
C SER A 115 -11.73 12.68 8.80
N SER A 116 -12.68 13.33 9.49
CA SER A 116 -12.94 14.75 9.27
C SER A 116 -11.73 15.67 9.55
N GLN A 117 -10.75 15.27 10.37
CA GLN A 117 -9.60 16.11 10.76
C GLN A 117 -8.23 15.43 10.58
N TRP A 118 -8.19 14.24 9.97
CA TRP A 118 -6.95 13.48 9.81
C TRP A 118 -6.70 13.05 8.38
N VAL A 119 -5.47 13.28 7.91
CA VAL A 119 -4.96 12.85 6.61
C VAL A 119 -3.80 11.87 6.82
N VAL A 120 -3.80 10.79 6.04
CA VAL A 120 -2.66 9.87 5.90
C VAL A 120 -1.85 10.28 4.68
N SER A 121 -0.52 10.24 4.78
CA SER A 121 0.42 10.43 3.67
C SER A 121 1.69 9.60 3.91
N ALA A 122 2.70 9.77 3.07
CA ALA A 122 3.99 9.10 3.19
C ALA A 122 4.93 9.90 4.11
N ALA A 123 5.74 9.22 4.93
CA ALA A 123 6.71 9.87 5.82
C ALA A 123 7.81 10.59 5.04
N HIS A 124 8.26 10.04 3.90
CA HIS A 124 9.29 10.64 3.06
C HIS A 124 8.90 12.00 2.47
N CYS A 125 7.63 12.40 2.54
CA CYS A 125 7.19 13.75 2.19
C CYS A 125 7.65 14.81 3.21
N PHE A 126 8.00 14.40 4.43
CA PHE A 126 8.26 15.26 5.58
C PHE A 126 9.66 15.02 6.18
N TYR A 127 10.68 15.58 5.52
CA TYR A 127 12.06 15.59 6.01
C TYR A 127 12.59 17.03 6.16
N ASP A 128 13.63 17.21 6.97
CA ASP A 128 14.29 18.50 7.22
C ASP A 128 13.30 19.66 7.48
N ASP A 129 13.43 20.76 6.73
CA ASP A 129 12.60 21.96 6.85
C ASP A 129 11.11 21.70 6.53
N ARG A 130 10.78 20.56 5.90
CA ARG A 130 9.40 20.15 5.60
C ARG A 130 8.70 19.48 6.78
N LEU A 131 9.34 19.35 7.93
CA LEU A 131 8.65 18.89 9.16
C LEU A 131 7.82 19.98 9.84
N SER A 132 8.02 21.25 9.48
CA SER A 132 7.28 22.36 10.09
C SER A 132 5.81 22.36 9.63
N PRO A 133 4.81 22.13 10.50
CA PRO A 133 3.40 22.10 10.11
C PRO A 133 2.93 23.42 9.49
N ARG A 134 3.52 24.54 9.89
CA ARG A 134 3.19 25.89 9.39
C ARG A 134 3.50 26.10 7.92
N ALA A 135 4.41 25.30 7.35
CA ALA A 135 4.77 25.38 5.93
C ALA A 135 3.71 24.73 5.03
N TRP A 136 2.84 23.89 5.58
CA TRP A 136 1.94 23.03 4.83
C TRP A 136 0.49 23.53 4.84
N THR A 137 -0.11 23.46 3.65
CA THR A 137 -1.55 23.59 3.46
C THR A 137 -2.08 22.31 2.80
N VAL A 138 -3.15 21.77 3.36
CA VAL A 138 -3.90 20.61 2.90
C VAL A 138 -5.06 21.10 2.06
N TYR A 139 -5.11 20.70 0.80
CA TYR A 139 -6.24 20.98 -0.08
C TYR A 139 -7.09 19.73 -0.29
N LEU A 140 -8.37 19.83 0.05
CA LEU A 140 -9.40 18.80 -0.04
C LEU A 140 -10.38 19.14 -1.16
N GLY A 141 -10.93 18.12 -1.84
CA GLY A 141 -11.88 18.32 -2.95
C GLY A 141 -11.25 18.96 -4.20
N LYS A 142 -9.92 19.07 -4.25
CA LYS A 142 -9.19 19.70 -5.34
C LYS A 142 -9.26 18.86 -6.60
N PHE A 143 -9.47 19.51 -7.74
CA PHE A 143 -9.46 18.86 -9.06
C PHE A 143 -8.34 19.39 -9.96
N LEU A 144 -8.21 20.71 -10.04
CA LEU A 144 -7.15 21.40 -10.80
C LEU A 144 -6.12 21.99 -9.82
N LEU A 145 -4.83 21.78 -10.06
CA LEU A 145 -3.78 22.37 -9.21
C LEU A 145 -3.76 23.89 -9.31
N ASN A 146 -3.95 24.44 -10.52
CA ASN A 146 -3.82 25.87 -10.82
C ASN A 146 -5.12 26.69 -10.68
N ARG A 147 -6.23 26.07 -10.28
CA ARG A 147 -7.50 26.77 -10.05
C ARG A 147 -8.10 26.33 -8.72
N SER A 148 -8.81 27.24 -8.08
CA SER A 148 -9.61 26.94 -6.90
C SER A 148 -11.08 26.80 -7.31
N SER A 149 -11.80 25.87 -6.69
CA SER A 149 -13.25 25.69 -6.81
C SER A 149 -13.92 26.05 -5.48
N GLN A 150 -15.20 26.43 -5.51
CA GLN A 150 -15.98 26.71 -4.28
C GLN A 150 -16.21 25.45 -3.44
N MET A 151 -16.04 24.28 -4.06
CA MET A 151 -16.19 22.98 -3.43
C MET A 151 -14.89 22.45 -2.79
N GLU A 152 -13.79 23.21 -2.92
CA GLU A 152 -12.49 22.90 -2.31
C GLU A 152 -12.43 23.45 -0.88
N ASP A 153 -11.68 22.75 -0.02
CA ASP A 153 -11.33 23.26 1.31
C ASP A 153 -9.81 23.31 1.46
N ALA A 154 -9.30 24.43 1.97
CA ALA A 154 -7.88 24.63 2.22
C ALA A 154 -7.67 24.81 3.73
N ILE A 155 -6.93 23.89 4.33
CA ILE A 155 -6.75 23.80 5.79
C ILE A 155 -5.26 23.72 6.11
N ARG A 156 -4.81 24.49 7.10
CA ARG A 156 -3.44 24.40 7.60
C ARG A 156 -3.26 23.14 8.45
N VAL A 157 -2.01 22.71 8.55
CA VAL A 157 -1.63 21.54 9.35
C VAL A 157 -1.31 21.98 10.77
N GLN A 158 -2.01 21.38 11.74
CA GLN A 158 -1.72 21.57 13.17
C GLN A 158 -0.51 20.75 13.60
N GLN A 159 -0.42 19.50 13.13
CA GLN A 159 0.61 18.56 13.54
C GLN A 159 0.94 17.58 12.42
N ILE A 160 2.22 17.26 12.26
CA ILE A 160 2.72 16.21 11.38
C ILE A 160 3.34 15.13 12.28
N LEU A 161 2.95 13.88 12.05
CA LEU A 161 3.35 12.71 12.82
C LEU A 161 3.86 11.65 11.85
N PRO A 162 5.14 11.68 11.45
CA PRO A 162 5.76 10.56 10.75
C PRO A 162 5.79 9.34 11.68
N HIS A 163 5.69 8.14 11.10
CA HIS A 163 5.82 6.92 11.86
C HIS A 163 7.21 6.85 12.53
N GLN A 164 7.26 6.53 13.82
CA GLN A 164 8.49 6.58 14.63
C GLN A 164 9.60 5.61 14.17
N TYR A 165 9.23 4.59 13.38
CA TYR A 165 10.14 3.61 12.79
C TYR A 165 10.37 3.82 11.30
N TYR A 166 9.98 4.99 10.75
CA TYR A 166 10.30 5.32 9.37
C TYR A 166 11.82 5.31 9.15
N ASP A 167 12.25 4.60 8.11
CA ASP A 167 13.64 4.48 7.73
C ASP A 167 13.82 4.96 6.27
N ASP A 168 14.63 5.99 6.08
CA ASP A 168 14.77 6.67 4.79
C ASP A 168 15.57 5.86 3.75
N GLU A 169 16.44 4.95 4.21
CA GLU A 169 17.25 4.12 3.31
C GLU A 169 16.44 2.96 2.72
N THR A 170 15.58 2.35 3.54
CA THR A 170 14.75 1.20 3.17
C THR A 170 13.33 1.58 2.77
N HIS A 171 12.91 2.81 3.04
CA HIS A 171 11.52 3.29 2.96
C HIS A 171 10.52 2.45 3.76
N ASP A 172 11.00 1.71 4.76
CA ASP A 172 10.11 0.96 5.64
C ASP A 172 9.36 1.89 6.60
N TYR A 173 8.14 1.52 6.97
CA TYR A 173 7.22 2.37 7.74
C TYR A 173 7.00 3.76 7.12
N ASP A 174 6.98 3.87 5.79
CA ASP A 174 6.74 5.13 5.07
C ASP A 174 5.28 5.58 5.16
N LEU A 175 4.91 6.09 6.34
CA LEU A 175 3.58 6.52 6.71
C LEU A 175 3.68 7.73 7.64
N ALA A 176 2.84 8.73 7.41
CA ALA A 176 2.66 9.88 8.29
C ALA A 176 1.19 10.24 8.46
N LEU A 177 0.86 10.79 9.63
CA LEU A 177 -0.43 11.40 9.91
C LEU A 177 -0.30 12.91 9.98
N LEU A 178 -1.28 13.60 9.42
CA LEU A 178 -1.41 15.04 9.49
C LEU A 178 -2.72 15.36 10.20
N ARG A 179 -2.63 16.07 11.31
CA ARG A 179 -3.79 16.63 12.00
C ARG A 179 -4.08 18.02 11.44
N LEU A 180 -5.29 18.22 10.95
CA LEU A 180 -5.73 19.51 10.40
C LEU A 180 -6.07 20.49 11.55
N GLU A 181 -5.89 21.79 11.35
CA GLU A 181 -6.26 22.83 12.35
C GLU A 181 -7.76 22.84 12.68
N ARG A 182 -8.60 22.41 11.73
CA ARG A 182 -10.04 22.26 11.88
C ARG A 182 -10.54 21.07 11.05
N PRO A 183 -11.72 20.51 11.38
CA PRO A 183 -12.36 19.53 10.52
C PRO A 183 -12.65 20.08 9.11
N ALA A 184 -12.67 19.20 8.12
CA ALA A 184 -13.10 19.47 6.75
C ALA A 184 -14.53 20.02 6.75
N ALA A 185 -14.76 21.10 5.99
CA ALA A 185 -16.05 21.77 5.97
C ALA A 185 -17.15 20.85 5.39
N PRO A 186 -18.32 20.75 6.06
CA PRO A 186 -19.49 20.09 5.50
C PRO A 186 -19.92 20.74 4.17
N GLY A 187 -20.41 19.95 3.22
CA GLY A 187 -20.86 20.43 1.92
C GLY A 187 -19.76 20.61 0.86
N THR A 188 -18.51 20.34 1.21
CA THR A 188 -17.40 20.22 0.24
C THR A 188 -17.43 18.86 -0.46
N LEU A 189 -16.62 18.70 -1.50
CA LEU A 189 -16.42 17.39 -2.14
C LEU A 189 -15.51 16.46 -1.32
N ALA A 190 -15.11 16.85 -0.10
CA ALA A 190 -14.24 16.06 0.74
C ALA A 190 -15.02 15.00 1.52
N GLN A 191 -14.61 13.73 1.42
CA GLN A 191 -15.15 12.62 2.20
C GLN A 191 -14.02 11.65 2.54
N PRO A 192 -13.98 11.06 3.75
CA PRO A 192 -12.90 10.18 4.13
C PRO A 192 -12.95 8.83 3.41
N ALA A 193 -11.80 8.24 3.11
CA ALA A 193 -11.67 6.83 2.74
C ALA A 193 -11.84 5.95 3.99
N CYS A 194 -12.32 4.73 3.82
CA CYS A 194 -12.36 3.80 4.95
C CYS A 194 -10.96 3.26 5.26
N LEU A 195 -10.66 3.10 6.55
CA LEU A 195 -9.46 2.38 6.99
C LEU A 195 -9.78 0.88 7.08
N PRO A 196 -8.97 0.00 6.47
CA PRO A 196 -9.19 -1.42 6.55
C PRO A 196 -8.94 -1.94 7.97
N SER A 197 -9.64 -3.01 8.36
CA SER A 197 -9.32 -3.75 9.59
C SER A 197 -7.90 -4.33 9.51
N PRO A 198 -7.15 -4.46 10.64
CA PRO A 198 -5.85 -5.11 10.63
C PRO A 198 -5.86 -6.56 10.11
N THR A 199 -7.02 -7.23 10.18
CA THR A 199 -7.24 -8.59 9.69
C THR A 199 -7.77 -8.65 8.26
N HIS A 200 -8.01 -7.50 7.64
CA HIS A 200 -8.55 -7.42 6.30
C HIS A 200 -7.54 -8.00 5.30
N GLN A 201 -7.95 -9.03 4.56
CA GLN A 201 -7.10 -9.71 3.60
C GLN A 201 -7.21 -9.00 2.24
N GLN A 202 -6.07 -8.51 1.77
CA GLN A 202 -5.94 -7.89 0.47
C GLN A 202 -5.48 -8.96 -0.52
N GLU A 203 -6.44 -9.61 -1.16
CA GLU A 203 -6.15 -10.69 -2.10
C GLU A 203 -5.43 -10.18 -3.36
N PRO A 204 -4.46 -10.93 -3.90
CA PRO A 204 -3.86 -10.63 -5.19
C PRO A 204 -4.91 -10.51 -6.30
N GLU A 205 -4.57 -9.79 -7.37
CA GLU A 205 -5.44 -9.51 -8.52
C GLU A 205 -6.65 -8.60 -8.24
N LEU A 206 -6.88 -8.20 -6.98
CA LEU A 206 -7.90 -7.22 -6.63
C LEU A 206 -7.67 -5.91 -7.39
N LEU A 207 -8.73 -5.41 -8.03
CA LEU A 207 -8.68 -4.17 -8.80
C LEU A 207 -8.78 -2.97 -7.85
N CYS A 208 -7.76 -2.12 -7.91
CA CYS A 208 -7.61 -0.94 -7.07
C CYS A 208 -7.29 0.27 -7.95
N TRP A 209 -7.37 1.45 -7.35
CA TRP A 209 -7.15 2.72 -8.04
C TRP A 209 -6.14 3.55 -7.28
N VAL A 210 -5.28 4.18 -8.07
CA VAL A 210 -4.31 5.16 -7.61
C VAL A 210 -4.67 6.48 -8.23
N THR A 211 -4.61 7.54 -7.42
CA THR A 211 -5.00 8.88 -7.83
C THR A 211 -3.95 9.89 -7.40
N GLY A 212 -3.78 10.94 -8.21
CA GLY A 212 -2.83 12.00 -7.91
C GLY A 212 -2.56 12.94 -9.08
N TRP A 213 -1.63 13.86 -8.86
CA TRP A 213 -1.21 14.89 -9.83
C TRP A 213 0.24 14.70 -10.26
N GLY A 214 0.81 13.53 -10.01
CA GLY A 214 2.17 13.19 -10.41
C GLY A 214 2.39 13.23 -11.92
N ALA A 215 3.64 12.97 -12.29
CA ALA A 215 4.05 12.96 -13.68
C ALA A 215 3.36 11.82 -14.45
N LEU A 216 2.87 12.11 -15.66
CA LEU A 216 2.19 11.10 -16.49
C LEU A 216 3.15 10.05 -17.10
N ARG A 217 4.45 10.28 -16.96
CA ARG A 217 5.53 9.43 -17.45
C ARG A 217 6.76 9.70 -16.61
N GLU A 218 7.65 8.72 -16.53
CA GLU A 218 8.92 8.87 -15.83
C GLU A 218 9.71 10.09 -16.33
N GLY A 219 10.15 10.95 -15.41
CA GLY A 219 10.86 12.19 -15.73
C GLY A 219 9.99 13.27 -16.40
N GLY A 220 8.67 13.06 -16.46
CA GLY A 220 7.71 14.01 -17.01
C GLY A 220 7.35 15.14 -16.05
N THR A 221 6.46 16.01 -16.51
CA THR A 221 5.89 17.08 -15.69
C THR A 221 4.65 16.60 -14.95
N PRO A 222 4.44 17.03 -13.68
CA PRO A 222 3.19 16.81 -12.95
C PRO A 222 1.96 17.26 -13.74
N SER A 223 0.85 16.56 -13.57
CA SER A 223 -0.43 16.91 -14.21
C SER A 223 -1.13 18.04 -13.46
N ASN A 224 -1.70 19.00 -14.19
CA ASN A 224 -2.58 20.00 -13.57
C ASN A 224 -3.95 19.40 -13.17
N VAL A 225 -4.42 18.39 -13.89
CA VAL A 225 -5.72 17.74 -13.68
C VAL A 225 -5.51 16.48 -12.85
N LEU A 226 -6.34 16.24 -11.84
CA LEU A 226 -6.31 14.99 -11.07
C LEU A 226 -6.40 13.79 -12.00
N GLN A 227 -5.45 12.87 -11.91
CA GLN A 227 -5.43 11.63 -12.66
C GLN A 227 -5.93 10.47 -11.81
N LYS A 228 -6.41 9.44 -12.50
CA LYS A 228 -6.71 8.14 -11.90
C LYS A 228 -6.19 7.03 -12.81
N VAL A 229 -5.68 5.97 -12.20
CA VAL A 229 -5.27 4.76 -12.93
C VAL A 229 -5.72 3.53 -12.16
N ASP A 230 -6.25 2.56 -12.89
CA ASP A 230 -6.55 1.24 -12.37
C ASP A 230 -5.27 0.40 -12.30
N VAL A 231 -5.08 -0.32 -11.20
CA VAL A 231 -3.96 -1.25 -10.96
C VAL A 231 -4.48 -2.49 -10.25
N ARG A 232 -3.73 -3.60 -10.34
CA ARG A 232 -4.06 -4.81 -9.58
C ARG A 232 -3.09 -5.00 -8.43
N LEU A 233 -3.59 -5.48 -7.30
CA LEU A 233 -2.72 -5.95 -6.23
C LEU A 233 -1.88 -7.13 -6.72
N VAL A 234 -0.62 -7.13 -6.33
CA VAL A 234 0.36 -8.13 -6.75
C VAL A 234 0.70 -9.00 -5.55
N SER A 235 0.85 -10.31 -5.78
CA SER A 235 1.25 -11.23 -4.72
C SER A 235 2.62 -10.87 -4.14
N GLU A 236 2.83 -11.18 -2.86
CA GLU A 236 4.12 -10.92 -2.19
C GLU A 236 5.28 -11.61 -2.90
N GLU A 237 5.06 -12.82 -3.42
CA GLU A 237 6.06 -13.55 -4.19
C GLU A 237 6.44 -12.81 -5.48
N ALA A 238 5.46 -12.32 -6.25
CA ALA A 238 5.74 -11.58 -7.48
C ALA A 238 6.41 -10.22 -7.19
N CYS A 239 5.96 -9.52 -6.13
CA CYS A 239 6.59 -8.29 -5.65
C CYS A 239 8.06 -8.53 -5.24
N PHE A 240 8.32 -9.61 -4.52
CA PHE A 240 9.67 -10.04 -4.13
C PHE A 240 10.53 -10.43 -5.33
N ARG A 241 9.96 -11.05 -6.38
CA ARG A 241 10.72 -11.33 -7.61
C ARG A 241 11.20 -10.06 -8.32
N SER A 242 10.45 -8.95 -8.23
CA SER A 242 10.83 -7.66 -8.81
C SER A 242 11.92 -6.93 -8.02
N TYR A 243 11.87 -7.00 -6.68
CA TYR A 243 12.67 -6.13 -5.80
C TYR A 243 13.57 -6.85 -4.80
N GLY A 244 13.40 -8.16 -4.61
CA GLY A 244 14.10 -8.94 -3.60
C GLY A 244 13.82 -8.44 -2.18
N TYR A 245 14.86 -8.42 -1.35
CA TYR A 245 14.77 -8.04 0.07
C TYR A 245 14.50 -6.55 0.33
N MET A 246 14.44 -5.71 -0.72
CA MET A 246 14.05 -4.30 -0.57
C MET A 246 12.57 -4.14 -0.21
N VAL A 247 11.72 -5.13 -0.54
CA VAL A 247 10.31 -5.11 -0.13
C VAL A 247 10.16 -5.78 1.22
N THR A 248 9.57 -5.04 2.17
CA THR A 248 9.30 -5.54 3.52
C THR A 248 7.87 -6.05 3.68
N PRO A 249 7.57 -6.84 4.73
CA PRO A 249 6.19 -7.21 5.09
C PRO A 249 5.22 -6.03 5.34
N ARG A 250 5.72 -4.80 5.53
CA ARG A 250 4.92 -3.58 5.69
C ARG A 250 4.64 -2.90 4.35
N MET A 251 5.08 -3.48 3.25
CA MET A 251 4.86 -2.99 1.89
C MET A 251 3.92 -3.93 1.11
N LEU A 252 3.33 -3.41 0.05
CA LEU A 252 2.62 -4.17 -0.96
C LEU A 252 2.97 -3.64 -2.36
N CYS A 253 2.82 -4.47 -3.38
CA CYS A 253 2.95 -4.05 -4.77
C CYS A 253 1.58 -3.95 -5.43
N ALA A 254 1.42 -2.97 -6.32
CA ALA A 254 0.30 -2.91 -7.23
C ALA A 254 0.74 -2.45 -8.62
N GLY A 255 0.14 -3.00 -9.67
CA GLY A 255 0.44 -2.65 -11.06
C GLY A 255 0.24 -3.83 -12.01
N TYR A 256 0.81 -3.70 -13.21
CA TYR A 256 0.81 -4.75 -14.22
C TYR A 256 2.23 -5.15 -14.55
N ARG A 257 2.46 -6.43 -14.82
CA ARG A 257 3.79 -6.93 -15.17
C ARG A 257 4.33 -6.29 -16.46
N SER A 258 3.45 -5.95 -17.40
CA SER A 258 3.80 -5.21 -18.62
C SER A 258 4.33 -3.79 -18.34
N GLY A 259 4.09 -3.25 -17.14
CA GLY A 259 4.31 -1.85 -16.82
C GLY A 259 3.15 -0.97 -17.30
N GLU A 260 3.49 0.22 -17.82
CA GLU A 260 2.61 1.24 -18.41
C GLU A 260 1.69 1.99 -17.43
N LYS A 261 1.08 1.29 -16.48
CA LYS A 261 0.18 1.87 -15.48
C LYS A 261 0.80 1.80 -14.09
N ASP A 262 1.15 2.96 -13.55
CA ASP A 262 1.82 3.09 -12.26
C ASP A 262 1.59 4.47 -11.64
N ALA A 263 1.83 4.60 -10.34
CA ALA A 263 2.07 5.91 -9.73
C ALA A 263 3.43 6.46 -10.18
N CYS A 264 3.59 7.78 -10.12
CA CYS A 264 4.85 8.40 -10.50
C CYS A 264 5.23 9.59 -9.62
N GLN A 265 6.30 10.30 -9.97
CA GLN A 265 6.80 11.42 -9.17
C GLN A 265 5.71 12.47 -8.96
N GLY A 266 5.42 12.78 -7.69
CA GLY A 266 4.34 13.68 -7.28
C GLY A 266 3.07 12.97 -6.79
N ASP A 267 2.93 11.66 -7.02
CA ASP A 267 1.85 10.86 -6.43
C ASP A 267 2.19 10.33 -5.03
N SER A 268 3.45 10.47 -4.59
CA SER A 268 3.93 10.11 -3.25
C SER A 268 2.98 10.53 -2.15
N GLY A 269 2.69 9.63 -1.22
CA GLY A 269 1.71 9.85 -0.15
C GLY A 269 0.24 9.75 -0.59
N GLY A 270 -0.03 9.68 -1.89
CA GLY A 270 -1.35 9.49 -2.45
C GLY A 270 -1.98 8.13 -2.11
N PRO A 271 -3.30 8.01 -2.20
CA PRO A 271 -4.01 6.79 -1.86
C PRO A 271 -3.93 5.73 -2.97
N LEU A 272 -3.72 4.49 -2.55
CA LEU A 272 -4.17 3.30 -3.27
C LEU A 272 -5.45 2.82 -2.60
N VAL A 273 -6.58 2.89 -3.29
CA VAL A 273 -7.89 2.47 -2.77
C VAL A 273 -8.46 1.29 -3.54
N CYS A 274 -9.05 0.35 -2.81
CA CYS A 274 -9.74 -0.80 -3.38
C CYS A 274 -11.21 -0.77 -2.98
N GLN A 275 -12.08 -1.19 -3.88
CA GLN A 275 -13.52 -1.29 -3.60
C GLN A 275 -13.84 -2.67 -3.05
N GLU A 276 -14.52 -2.70 -1.91
CA GLU A 276 -15.01 -3.93 -1.29
C GLU A 276 -16.37 -4.35 -1.86
N ASN A 277 -16.77 -5.58 -1.55
CA ASN A 277 -18.07 -6.14 -1.95
C ASN A 277 -19.25 -5.30 -1.43
N SER A 278 -19.06 -4.57 -0.33
CA SER A 278 -20.05 -3.63 0.22
C SER A 278 -20.23 -2.35 -0.62
N GLY A 279 -19.40 -2.16 -1.64
CA GLY A 279 -19.37 -0.97 -2.48
C GLY A 279 -18.54 0.17 -1.93
N ARG A 280 -17.99 0.03 -0.71
CA ARG A 280 -17.14 1.04 -0.07
C ARG A 280 -15.69 0.95 -0.52
N TRP A 281 -15.01 2.09 -0.44
CA TRP A 281 -13.61 2.23 -0.81
C TRP A 281 -12.71 2.30 0.42
N PHE A 282 -11.75 1.39 0.48
CA PHE A 282 -10.80 1.28 1.58
C PHE A 282 -9.40 1.70 1.13
N LEU A 283 -8.69 2.40 2.01
CA LEU A 283 -7.29 2.76 1.81
C LEU A 283 -6.42 1.52 2.00
N ALA A 284 -6.11 0.88 0.88
CA ALA A 284 -5.31 -0.34 0.82
C ALA A 284 -3.82 -0.06 1.02
N GLY A 285 -3.34 1.04 0.44
CA GLY A 285 -1.95 1.44 0.51
C GLY A 285 -1.72 2.94 0.36
N VAL A 286 -0.49 3.35 0.61
CA VAL A 286 -0.01 4.73 0.40
C VAL A 286 1.16 4.69 -0.56
N VAL A 287 1.13 5.51 -1.62
CA VAL A 287 2.21 5.56 -2.64
C VAL A 287 3.53 5.90 -1.94
N SER A 288 4.54 5.04 -2.09
CA SER A 288 5.82 5.15 -1.39
C SER A 288 6.97 5.30 -2.38
N TRP A 289 7.31 4.23 -3.12
CA TRP A 289 8.45 4.23 -4.04
C TRP A 289 8.27 3.24 -5.20
N GLY A 290 9.22 3.22 -6.13
CA GLY A 290 9.25 2.29 -7.25
C GLY A 290 10.48 2.50 -8.12
N LYS A 291 10.82 1.51 -8.95
CA LYS A 291 11.94 1.66 -9.91
C LYS A 291 11.44 2.29 -11.20
N GLY A 292 11.59 3.61 -11.30
CA GLY A 292 11.01 4.39 -12.40
C GLY A 292 9.49 4.47 -12.26
N CYS A 293 8.79 4.73 -13.35
CA CYS A 293 7.32 4.72 -13.38
C CYS A 293 6.84 3.83 -14.52
N GLY A 294 6.10 2.75 -14.22
CA GLY A 294 5.49 1.90 -15.23
C GLY A 294 6.50 1.12 -16.08
N ARG A 295 7.65 0.75 -15.51
CA ARG A 295 8.63 -0.11 -16.19
C ARG A 295 8.17 -1.57 -16.16
N ALA A 296 8.39 -2.32 -17.24
CA ALA A 296 8.08 -3.74 -17.27
C ALA A 296 8.84 -4.50 -16.15
N ASP A 297 8.18 -5.52 -15.59
CA ASP A 297 8.63 -6.34 -14.46
C ASP A 297 8.87 -5.59 -13.12
N TYR A 298 8.59 -4.28 -13.05
CA TYR A 298 8.64 -3.51 -11.81
C TYR A 298 7.27 -2.89 -11.50
N TYR A 299 6.76 -3.20 -10.31
CA TYR A 299 5.46 -2.70 -9.82
C TYR A 299 5.66 -1.46 -8.94
N GLY A 300 4.64 -0.62 -8.79
CA GLY A 300 4.65 0.42 -7.77
C GLY A 300 4.64 -0.21 -6.38
N VAL A 301 5.43 0.34 -5.45
CA VAL A 301 5.51 -0.10 -4.06
C VAL A 301 4.78 0.89 -3.17
N TYR A 302 3.90 0.35 -2.33
CA TYR A 302 3.02 1.11 -1.45
C TYR A 302 3.24 0.64 -0.02
N THR A 303 3.11 1.57 0.93
CA THR A 303 2.98 1.20 2.34
C THR A 303 1.68 0.45 2.55
N ARG A 304 1.74 -0.73 3.15
CA ARG A 304 0.59 -1.60 3.41
C ARG A 304 -0.17 -1.13 4.64
N VAL A 305 -1.30 -0.45 4.42
CA VAL A 305 -2.07 0.18 5.50
C VAL A 305 -2.61 -0.84 6.50
N THR A 306 -3.00 -2.03 6.07
CA THR A 306 -3.48 -3.11 6.97
C THR A 306 -2.50 -3.46 8.09
N LYS A 307 -1.18 -3.34 7.85
CA LYS A 307 -0.14 -3.59 8.87
C LYS A 307 0.05 -2.43 9.84
N LEU A 308 -0.41 -1.23 9.48
CA LEU A 308 -0.22 0.00 10.25
C LEU A 308 -1.55 0.60 10.75
N THR A 309 -2.70 -0.02 10.46
CA THR A 309 -4.03 0.42 10.92
C THR A 309 -4.07 0.62 12.43
N GLY A 310 -3.43 -0.24 13.22
CA GLY A 310 -3.39 -0.12 14.68
C GLY A 310 -2.78 1.22 15.12
N TRP A 311 -1.62 1.55 14.58
CA TRP A 311 -0.93 2.82 14.83
C TRP A 311 -1.74 4.03 14.35
N ILE A 312 -2.40 3.93 13.18
CA ILE A 312 -3.29 4.99 12.69
C ILE A 312 -4.43 5.23 13.68
N LYS A 313 -5.13 4.17 14.08
CA LYS A 313 -6.28 4.23 15.00
C LYS A 313 -5.92 4.80 16.36
N GLU A 314 -4.77 4.42 16.92
CA GLU A 314 -4.26 4.94 18.19
C GLU A 314 -4.16 6.47 18.21
N HIS A 315 -3.72 7.08 17.10
CA HIS A 315 -3.54 8.53 17.01
C HIS A 315 -4.83 9.27 16.65
N ILE A 316 -5.65 8.73 15.74
CA ILE A 316 -6.89 9.41 15.33
C ILE A 316 -7.99 9.32 16.39
N SER A 317 -7.94 8.31 17.28
CA SER A 317 -8.87 8.12 18.39
C SER A 317 -8.37 8.73 19.72
N GLY A 318 -7.42 9.67 19.66
CA GLY A 318 -6.76 10.27 20.83
C GLY A 318 -7.71 10.75 21.94
N PRO A 319 -7.20 10.84 23.19
CA PRO A 319 -8.01 10.80 24.41
C PRO A 319 -8.99 11.97 24.45
N GLY A 320 -10.28 11.64 24.62
CA GLY A 320 -11.30 12.62 25.02
C GLY A 320 -11.03 13.18 26.40
#